data_AF-A0A6N9VE40-F1
#
_entry.id   AF-A0A6N9VE40-F1
#
_cell.length_a   1.000
_cell.length_b   1.000
_cell.length_c   1.000
_cell.angle_alpha   90.00
_cell.angle_beta   90.00
_cell.angle_gamma   90.00
#
_symmetry.space_group_name_H-M   'P 1'
#
loop_
_entity.id
_entity.type
_entity.pdbx_description
1 polymer ?
#
loop_
_entity_poly.entity_id
_entity_poly.type
_entity_poly.pdbx_seq_one_letter_code
_entity_poly.pdbx_strand_id
1 'polypeptide(L)'
;TEDLKLLPDAEVGAVASRSEASARRFADRFGVPRAYGTWRELADDPEIDVVYVATPHAHHLAATTLMLESGTPVLCEKPFALNRGE
;
A
#
# COMPACT_ATOMS: atom_id res chain seq x y z
N THR A 1 1.47 -8.45 6.93
CA THR A 1 2.59 -7.62 7.42
C THR A 1 3.64 -8.45 8.11
N GLU A 2 3.28 -9.31 9.08
CA GLU A 2 4.25 -10.21 9.71
C GLU A 2 4.93 -11.14 8.69
N ASP A 3 4.18 -11.69 7.74
CA ASP A 3 4.75 -12.57 6.71
C ASP A 3 5.78 -11.88 5.81
N LEU A 4 5.64 -10.57 5.57
CA LEU A 4 6.62 -9.80 4.78
C LEU A 4 7.97 -9.70 5.51
N LYS A 5 7.98 -9.77 6.85
CA LYS A 5 9.23 -9.78 7.64
C LYS A 5 10.03 -11.07 7.48
N LEU A 6 9.44 -12.12 6.89
CA LEU A 6 10.11 -13.39 6.61
C LEU A 6 10.92 -13.34 5.31
N LEU A 7 10.74 -12.29 4.49
CA LEU A 7 11.51 -12.09 3.26
C LEU A 7 12.90 -11.54 3.61
N PRO A 8 13.99 -12.21 3.22
CA PRO A 8 15.35 -11.78 3.57
C PRO A 8 15.82 -10.53 2.81
N ASP A 9 15.12 -10.16 1.74
CA ASP A 9 15.45 -9.13 0.76
C ASP A 9 14.38 -8.02 0.66
N ALA A 10 13.46 -7.95 1.62
CA ALA A 10 12.43 -6.91 1.68
C ALA A 10 12.18 -6.41 3.10
N GLU A 11 11.77 -5.16 3.20
CA GLU A 11 11.33 -4.55 4.46
C GLU A 11 10.06 -3.73 4.25
N VAL A 12 9.24 -3.60 5.30
CA VAL A 12 8.04 -2.77 5.27
C VAL A 12 8.43 -1.34 5.68
N GLY A 13 8.77 -0.51 4.69
CA GLY A 13 9.24 0.86 4.91
C GLY A 13 8.14 1.90 5.17
N ALA A 14 6.92 1.66 4.71
CA ALA A 14 5.80 2.59 4.90
C ALA A 14 4.43 1.89 4.82
N VAL A 15 3.41 2.54 5.38
CA VAL A 15 2.00 2.17 5.21
C VAL A 15 1.14 3.40 4.93
N ALA A 16 0.11 3.23 4.09
CA ALA A 16 -0.84 4.29 3.79
C ALA A 16 -2.27 3.85 4.05
N SER A 17 -3.12 4.83 4.38
CA SER A 17 -4.55 4.64 4.52
C SER A 17 -5.31 5.81 3.91
N ARG A 18 -6.61 5.92 4.21
CA ARG A 18 -7.45 7.08 3.84
C ARG A 18 -7.62 8.08 4.98
N SER A 19 -6.99 7.81 6.11
CA SER A 19 -6.90 8.72 7.24
C SER A 19 -5.57 8.51 7.94
N GLU A 20 -4.98 9.60 8.42
CA GLU A 20 -3.73 9.54 9.18
C GLU A 20 -3.85 8.67 10.43
N ALA A 21 -4.99 8.77 11.13
CA ALA A 21 -5.25 7.99 12.35
C ALA A 21 -5.23 6.46 12.10
N SER A 22 -5.79 5.98 10.99
CA SER A 22 -5.77 4.55 10.65
C SER A 22 -4.40 4.08 10.19
N ALA A 23 -3.65 4.91 9.47
CA ALA A 23 -2.29 4.60 9.05
C ALA A 23 -1.35 4.51 10.26
N ARG A 24 -1.37 5.51 11.16
CA ARG A 24 -0.54 5.53 12.38
C ARG A 24 -0.82 4.33 13.26
N ARG A 25 -2.10 4.03 13.55
CA ARG A 25 -2.47 2.84 14.36
C ARG A 25 -1.91 1.54 13.77
N PHE A 26 -1.90 1.40 12.45
CA PHE A 26 -1.35 0.20 11.80
C PHE A 26 0.17 0.19 11.88
N ALA A 27 0.82 1.33 11.63
CA ALA A 27 2.26 1.48 11.75
C ALA A 27 2.75 1.14 13.15
N ASP A 28 2.11 1.71 14.18
CA ASP A 28 2.42 1.45 15.60
C ASP A 28 2.28 -0.04 15.95
N ARG A 29 1.23 -0.70 15.44
CA ARG A 29 0.98 -2.12 15.70
C ARG A 29 2.09 -3.02 15.14
N PHE A 30 2.65 -2.67 13.98
CA PHE A 30 3.57 -3.55 13.24
C PHE A 30 5.03 -3.08 13.24
N GLY A 31 5.31 -1.90 13.80
CA GLY A 31 6.63 -1.28 13.82
C GLY A 31 7.05 -0.70 12.48
N VAL A 32 6.11 -0.15 11.69
CA VAL A 32 6.43 0.46 10.39
C VAL A 32 6.88 1.91 10.61
N PRO A 33 8.02 2.35 10.05
CA PRO A 33 8.60 3.64 10.39
C PRO A 33 7.83 4.84 9.81
N ARG A 34 7.13 4.67 8.68
CA ARG A 34 6.38 5.74 8.01
C ARG A 34 4.91 5.41 7.87
N ALA A 35 4.05 6.41 8.10
CA ALA A 35 2.60 6.28 8.03
C ALA A 35 1.98 7.47 7.31
N TYR A 36 1.25 7.21 6.23
CA TYR A 36 0.66 8.23 5.37
C TYR A 36 -0.87 8.26 5.45
N GLY A 37 -1.44 9.45 5.54
CA GLY A 37 -2.90 9.65 5.65
C GLY A 37 -3.65 9.48 4.34
N THR A 38 -2.92 9.51 3.22
CA THR A 38 -3.42 9.35 1.86
C THR A 38 -2.55 8.39 1.06
N TRP A 39 -3.12 7.80 0.01
CA TRP A 39 -2.34 6.96 -0.92
C TRP A 39 -1.38 7.77 -1.79
N ARG A 40 -1.68 9.06 -2.03
CA ARG A 40 -0.84 9.93 -2.85
C ARG A 40 0.49 10.22 -2.16
N GLU A 41 0.49 10.47 -0.86
CA GLU A 41 1.73 10.65 -0.09
C GLU A 41 2.65 9.42 -0.16
N LEU A 42 2.09 8.20 -0.23
CA LEU A 42 2.89 6.98 -0.43
C LEU A 42 3.37 6.85 -1.88
N ALA A 43 2.55 7.21 -2.86
CA ALA A 43 2.91 7.20 -4.27
C ALA A 43 4.03 8.21 -4.61
N ASP A 44 4.07 9.32 -3.87
CA ASP A 44 5.06 10.38 -4.02
C ASP A 44 6.38 10.10 -3.25
N ASP A 45 6.46 9.00 -2.48
CA ASP A 45 7.64 8.63 -1.70
C ASP A 45 8.67 7.91 -2.58
N PRO A 46 9.82 8.55 -2.90
CA PRO A 46 10.81 7.99 -3.82
C PRO A 46 11.61 6.83 -3.21
N GLU A 47 11.47 6.56 -1.91
CA GLU A 47 12.14 5.44 -1.24
C GLU A 47 11.30 4.14 -1.28
N ILE A 48 10.15 4.13 -1.96
CA ILE A 48 9.28 2.95 -2.06
C ILE A 48 9.52 2.23 -3.39
N ASP A 49 10.10 1.03 -3.32
CA ASP A 49 10.40 0.20 -4.49
C ASP A 49 9.17 -0.51 -5.08
N VAL A 50 8.20 -0.88 -4.24
CA VAL A 50 7.00 -1.64 -4.62
C VAL A 50 5.89 -1.47 -3.58
N VAL A 51 4.63 -1.46 -4.03
CA VAL A 51 3.46 -1.35 -3.16
C VAL A 51 2.60 -2.62 -3.20
N TYR A 52 2.24 -3.12 -2.02
CA TYR A 52 1.22 -4.14 -1.84
C TYR A 52 -0.14 -3.51 -1.50
N VAL A 53 -1.07 -3.55 -2.46
CA VAL A 53 -2.44 -3.03 -2.30
C VAL A 53 -3.33 -4.10 -1.67
N ALA A 54 -3.49 -3.99 -0.35
CA ALA A 54 -4.36 -4.84 0.47
C ALA A 54 -5.58 -4.08 1.03
N THR A 55 -6.11 -3.13 0.25
CA THR A 55 -7.32 -2.38 0.62
C THR A 55 -8.57 -3.25 0.42
N PRO A 56 -9.76 -2.87 0.92
CA PRO A 56 -10.99 -3.53 0.49
C PRO A 56 -11.13 -3.47 -1.04
N HIS A 57 -11.60 -4.56 -1.66
CA HIS A 57 -11.62 -4.74 -3.12
C HIS A 57 -12.28 -3.59 -3.92
N ALA A 58 -13.27 -2.90 -3.36
CA ALA A 58 -13.87 -1.69 -3.96
C ALA A 58 -12.90 -0.51 -4.15
N HIS A 59 -11.68 -0.62 -3.61
CA HIS A 59 -10.63 0.38 -3.66
C HIS A 59 -9.38 -0.11 -4.41
N HIS A 60 -9.36 -1.35 -4.90
CA HIS A 60 -8.22 -1.89 -5.62
C HIS A 60 -7.90 -1.07 -6.87
N LEU A 61 -8.90 -0.79 -7.71
CA LEU A 61 -8.73 0.00 -8.94
C LEU A 61 -8.09 1.36 -8.63
N ALA A 62 -8.74 2.16 -7.78
CA ALA A 62 -8.27 3.50 -7.47
C ALA A 62 -6.86 3.53 -6.85
N ALA A 63 -6.56 2.62 -5.92
CA ALA A 63 -5.24 2.56 -5.30
C ALA A 63 -4.15 2.04 -6.26
N THR A 64 -4.45 0.98 -7.01
CA THR A 64 -3.52 0.37 -7.96
C THR A 64 -3.20 1.31 -9.11
N THR A 65 -4.21 1.94 -9.71
CA THR A 65 -4.01 2.92 -10.79
C THR A 65 -3.15 4.08 -10.32
N LEU A 66 -3.41 4.63 -9.14
CA LEU A 66 -2.60 5.73 -8.59
C LEU A 66 -1.12 5.36 -8.47
N MET A 67 -0.81 4.19 -7.94
CA MET A 67 0.58 3.72 -7.76
C MET A 67 1.25 3.42 -9.11
N LEU A 68 0.51 2.83 -10.06
CA LEU A 68 1.04 2.58 -11.40
C LEU A 68 1.30 3.91 -12.15
N GLU A 69 0.42 4.90 -11.99
CA GLU A 69 0.56 6.23 -12.58
C GLU A 69 1.76 7.01 -11.99
N SER A 70 2.13 6.77 -10.72
CA SER A 70 3.37 7.31 -10.14
C SER A 70 4.62 6.56 -10.57
N GLY A 71 4.48 5.48 -11.34
CA GLY A 71 5.59 4.62 -11.77
C GLY A 71 6.03 3.60 -10.73
N THR A 72 5.27 3.42 -9.65
CA THR A 72 5.57 2.47 -8.58
C THR A 72 5.03 1.08 -8.95
N PRO A 73 5.86 0.02 -8.94
CA PRO A 73 5.39 -1.35 -9.11
C PRO A 73 4.32 -1.75 -8.09
N VAL A 74 3.32 -2.53 -8.51
CA VAL A 74 2.17 -2.90 -7.67
C VAL A 74 1.94 -4.41 -7.61
N LEU A 75 1.77 -4.93 -6.40
CA LEU A 75 1.13 -6.21 -6.11
C LEU A 75 -0.28 -5.94 -5.56
N CYS A 76 -1.33 -6.31 -6.30
CA CYS A 76 -2.72 -6.09 -5.90
C CYS A 76 -3.37 -7.38 -5.38
N GLU A 77 -4.08 -7.29 -4.25
CA GLU A 77 -4.82 -8.43 -3.68
C GLU A 77 -5.98 -8.90 -4.56
N LYS A 78 -6.45 -10.12 -4.28
CA LYS A 78 -7.70 -10.63 -4.84
C LYS A 78 -8.93 -10.14 -4.06
N PRO A 79 -10.11 -10.08 -4.69
CA PRO A 79 -10.32 -10.07 -6.14
C PRO A 79 -9.71 -8.81 -6.77
N PHE A 80 -9.10 -8.95 -7.94
CA PHE A 80 -8.33 -7.88 -8.57
C PHE A 80 -9.16 -6.63 -8.86
N ALA A 81 -10.37 -6.81 -9.37
CA ALA A 81 -11.33 -5.75 -9.69
C ALA A 81 -12.77 -6.19 -9.38
N LEU A 82 -13.73 -5.26 -9.38
CA LEU A 82 -15.15 -5.56 -9.13
C LEU A 82 -15.83 -6.23 -10.31
N ASN A 83 -15.35 -5.96 -11.52
CA ASN A 83 -15.89 -6.49 -12.76
C ASN A 83 -14.80 -6.57 -13.84
N ARG A 84 -15.16 -7.07 -15.02
CA ARG A 84 -14.23 -7.29 -16.14
C ARG A 84 -13.74 -6.01 -16.83
N GLY A 85 -14.55 -4.95 -16.79
CA GLY A 85 -14.26 -3.71 -17.53
C GLY A 85 -13.31 -2.75 -16.80
N GLU A 86 -13.04 -3.04 -15.52
CA GLU A 86 -11.99 -2.44 -14.71
C GLU A 86 -10.68 -3.22 -14.88
#